data_AF-A0A7Z1R2U3-F1
#
_entry.id   AF-A0A7Z1R2U3-F1
#
_cell.length_a   1.000
_cell.length_b   1.000
_cell.length_c   1.000
_cell.angle_alpha   90.00
_cell.angle_beta   90.00
_cell.angle_gamma   90.00
#
_symmetry.space_group_name_H-M   'P 1'
#
loop_
_entity.id
_entity.type
_entity.pdbx_description
1 polymer ?
#
loop_
_entity_poly.entity_id
_entity_poly.type
_entity_poly.pdbx_seq_one_letter_code
_entity_poly.pdbx_strand_id
1 'polypeptide(L)' 'MPGRPFRQGPAGLDRDSVVMAHRIRAISKRRLGARLGTVEDQELRAAVRAAVRVQLDLDG' A
#
# COMPACT_ATOMS: atom_id res chain seq x y z
N MET A 1 -4.44 -6.93 -27.59
CA MET A 1 -4.35 -5.46 -27.56
C MET A 1 -3.17 -5.07 -26.68
N PRO A 2 -2.10 -4.41 -27.18
CA PRO A 2 -1.05 -3.92 -26.30
C PRO A 2 -1.60 -2.69 -25.56
N GLY A 3 -1.78 -2.80 -24.24
CA GLY A 3 -2.36 -1.76 -23.40
C GLY A 3 -1.43 -0.54 -23.29
N ARG A 4 -2.02 0.66 -23.36
CA ARG A 4 -1.34 1.95 -23.13
C ARG A 4 -0.67 1.97 -21.74
N PRO A 5 0.42 2.71 -21.54
CA PRO A 5 0.97 2.93 -20.21
C PRO A 5 -0.04 3.75 -19.39
N PHE A 6 -0.69 3.10 -18.43
CA PHE A 6 -1.52 3.80 -17.44
C PHE A 6 -0.59 4.70 -16.60
N ARG A 7 -0.96 5.97 -16.46
CA ARG A 7 -0.29 6.88 -15.52
C ARG A 7 -0.52 6.30 -14.12
N GLN A 8 0.51 5.67 -13.57
CA GLN A 8 0.42 5.03 -12.28
C GLN A 8 0.22 6.09 -11.21
N GLY A 9 -0.72 5.85 -10.29
CA GLY A 9 -0.86 6.66 -9.08
C GLY A 9 0.39 6.56 -8.18
N PRO A 10 0.46 7.34 -7.10
CA PRO A 10 1.66 7.47 -6.24
C PRO A 10 2.13 6.17 -5.56
N ALA A 11 1.39 5.06 -5.72
CA ALA A 11 1.67 3.73 -5.20
C ALA A 11 1.95 2.67 -6.29
N GLY A 12 1.97 3.04 -7.58
CA GLY A 12 2.14 2.10 -8.70
C GLY A 12 0.85 1.43 -9.17
N LEU A 13 -0.32 1.90 -8.71
CA LEU A 13 -1.63 1.35 -9.07
C LEU A 13 -2.24 2.14 -10.23
N ASP A 14 -2.99 1.44 -11.08
CA ASP A 14 -3.70 2.00 -12.25
C ASP A 14 -5.07 2.60 -11.87
N ARG A 15 -5.51 2.38 -10.63
CA ARG A 15 -6.81 2.81 -10.09
C ARG A 15 -6.66 3.36 -8.68
N ASP A 16 -7.54 4.29 -8.34
CA ASP A 16 -7.72 4.76 -6.98
C ASP A 16 -8.02 3.59 -6.04
N SER A 17 -7.30 3.53 -4.93
CA SER A 17 -7.27 2.38 -4.03
C SER A 17 -7.07 2.82 -2.58
N VAL A 18 -7.51 1.98 -1.63
CA VAL A 18 -7.37 2.23 -0.20
C VAL A 18 -6.54 1.14 0.48
N VAL A 19 -5.68 1.52 1.43
CA VAL A 19 -4.93 0.59 2.26
C VAL A 19 -5.77 0.19 3.47
N MET A 20 -5.95 -1.11 3.70
CA MET A 20 -6.75 -1.64 4.81
C MET A 20 -5.87 -2.06 6.00
N ALA A 21 -5.55 -1.12 6.89
CA ALA A 21 -4.76 -1.42 8.10
C ALA A 21 -5.41 -2.51 8.97
N HIS A 22 -6.74 -2.53 9.07
CA HIS A 22 -7.48 -3.57 9.80
C HIS A 22 -7.36 -5.00 9.22
N ARG A 23 -6.76 -5.16 8.03
CA ARG A 23 -6.47 -6.47 7.41
C ARG A 23 -4.97 -6.79 7.36
N ILE A 24 -4.14 -6.14 8.19
CA ILE A 24 -2.71 -6.46 8.28
C ILE A 24 -2.54 -7.95 8.62
N ARG A 25 -1.59 -8.58 7.92
CA ARG A 25 -1.25 -9.99 8.09
C ARG A 25 0.24 -10.22 7.90
N ALA A 26 0.81 -11.13 8.69
CA ALA A 26 2.11 -11.68 8.40
C ALA A 26 2.01 -12.70 7.26
N ILE A 27 2.94 -12.64 6.30
CA ILE A 27 3.03 -13.62 5.21
C ILE A 27 4.45 -14.17 5.12
N SER A 28 4.59 -15.41 4.63
CA SER A 28 5.91 -15.97 4.31
C SER A 28 6.46 -15.37 3.01
N LYS A 29 7.80 -15.37 2.86
CA LYS A 29 8.47 -14.89 1.63
C LYS A 29 8.01 -15.65 0.38
N ARG A 30 7.61 -16.91 0.51
CA ARG A 30 7.08 -17.75 -0.59
C ARG A 30 5.75 -17.23 -1.15
N ARG A 31 4.97 -16.49 -0.35
CA ARG A 31 3.70 -15.89 -0.76
C ARG A 31 3.86 -14.50 -1.37
N LEU A 32 5.07 -13.94 -1.34
CA LEU A 32 5.35 -12.64 -1.94
C LEU A 32 5.48 -12.81 -3.46
N GLY A 33 4.61 -12.14 -4.21
CA GLY A 33 4.65 -12.12 -5.67
C GLY A 33 5.59 -11.05 -6.22
N ALA A 34 5.31 -10.60 -7.44
CA ALA A 34 6.04 -9.51 -8.09
C ALA A 34 5.85 -8.17 -7.36
N ARG A 35 6.87 -7.30 -7.43
CA ARG A 35 6.77 -5.91 -6.99
C ARG A 35 5.90 -5.14 -7.97
N LEU A 36 4.80 -4.57 -7.49
CA LEU A 36 3.86 -3.79 -8.31
C LEU A 36 4.20 -2.29 -8.34
N GLY A 37 4.90 -1.80 -7.30
CA GLY A 37 5.21 -0.38 -7.18
C GLY A 37 5.84 -0.04 -5.85
N THR A 38 5.84 1.25 -5.52
CA THR A 38 6.29 1.79 -4.23
C THR A 38 5.45 3.01 -3.91
N VAL A 39 5.06 3.16 -2.64
CA VAL A 39 4.43 4.38 -2.16
C VAL A 39 5.54 5.41 -1.95
N GLU A 40 5.71 6.35 -2.87
CA GLU A 40 6.76 7.38 -2.79
C GLU A 40 6.30 8.62 -2.03
N ASP A 41 5.00 8.92 -2.12
CA ASP A 41 4.37 10.05 -1.45
C ASP A 41 4.54 9.97 0.07
N GLN A 42 5.15 11.00 0.66
CA GLN A 42 5.51 11.02 2.07
C GLN A 42 4.29 11.18 2.98
N GLU A 43 3.30 11.96 2.57
CA GLU A 43 2.07 12.19 3.33
C GLU A 43 1.24 10.90 3.38
N LEU A 44 1.12 10.21 2.25
CA LEU A 44 0.46 8.91 2.16
C LEU A 44 1.18 7.86 3.04
N ARG A 45 2.51 7.83 3.04
CA ARG A 45 3.27 6.94 3.94
C ARG A 45 3.04 7.28 5.41
N ALA A 46 2.96 8.57 5.76
CA ALA A 46 2.67 9.00 7.13
C ALA A 46 1.26 8.58 7.56
N ALA A 47 0.27 8.75 6.68
CA ALA A 47 -1.11 8.32 6.91
C ALA A 47 -1.21 6.79 7.08
N VAL A 48 -0.52 6.01 6.24
CA VAL A 48 -0.45 4.54 6.40
C VAL A 48 0.18 4.18 7.75
N ARG A 49 1.25 4.85 8.18
CA ARG A 49 1.88 4.59 9.48
C ARG A 49 0.94 4.92 10.65
N ALA A 50 0.23 6.05 10.60
CA ALA A 50 -0.77 6.42 11.60
C ALA A 50 -1.89 5.38 11.67
N ALA A 51 -2.44 4.94 10.52
CA ALA A 51 -3.48 3.92 10.49
C ALA A 51 -3.01 2.57 11.07
N VAL A 52 -1.74 2.19 10.85
CA VAL A 52 -1.13 1.00 11.47
C VAL A 52 -1.03 1.15 12.99
N ARG A 53 -0.63 2.32 13.50
CA ARG A 53 -0.53 2.55 14.95
C ARG A 53 -1.88 2.52 15.63
N VAL A 54 -2.90 3.15 15.04
CA VAL A 54 -4.29 3.06 15.51
C VAL A 54 -4.76 1.60 15.55
N GLN A 55 -4.54 0.84 14.47
CA GLN A 55 -4.95 -0.57 14.42
C GLN A 55 -4.26 -1.46 15.47
N LEU A 56 -3.05 -1.07 15.89
CA LEU A 56 -2.25 -1.80 16.88
C LEU A 56 -2.32 -1.19 18.28
N ASP A 57 -3.19 -0.19 18.50
CA ASP A 57 -3.35 0.52 19.77
C ASP A 57 -2.04 1.15 20.31
N LEU A 58 -1.24 1.74 19.41
CA LEU A 58 0.07 2.31 19.72
C LEU A 58 0.06 3.85 19.87
N ASP A 59 -1.09 4.49 19.70
CA ASP A 59 -1.27 5.96 19.83
C ASP A 59 -2.08 6.33 21.10
N GLY A 60 -1.99 5.48 22.14
CA GLY A 60 -2.64 5.70 23.45
C GLY A 60 -1.95 6.74 24.34
#